data_AF-A0A8S8Y0S4-F1
#
_entry.id   AF-A0A8S8Y0S4-F1
#
_cell.length_a   1.000
_cell.length_b   1.000
_cell.length_c   1.000
_cell.angle_alpha   90.00
_cell.angle_beta   90.00
_cell.angle_gamma   90.00
#
_symmetry.space_group_name_H-M   'P 1'
#
loop_
_entity.id
_entity.type
_entity.pdbx_description
1 polymer ?
#
loop_
_entity_poly.entity_id
_entity_poly.type
_entity_poly.pdbx_seq_one_letter_code
_entity_poly.pdbx_strand_id
1 'polypeptide(L)'
;MKSTFFAAVIMISQAIIFSNFVVVAEDDSSSFSRINSSTTKFAYYPASNVDTVEVVGEWDDWLRHNLTYSNGIYSIDLEINPGFYCYKIIIDQTVWILDPSNGYRKYCDGILNSGIIIEDSSNPRISIIEESQELLNLKFDYTAGMNGSEISQVDVYLMHNFERQNISYIWNEEDWTFDINVNFSASLYDYGKYTLNVRALDSEGRSLTIFLIPFGLKNLNLTGTEH
;
A
#
# COMPACT_ATOMS: atom_id res chain seq x y z
N MET A 1 -57.15 -23.87 -32.56
CA MET A 1 -58.06 -24.13 -33.71
C MET A 1 -57.22 -24.17 -34.99
N LYS A 2 -57.45 -25.17 -35.87
CA LYS A 2 -57.05 -25.23 -37.30
C LYS A 2 -55.65 -24.71 -37.74
N SER A 3 -54.67 -25.61 -37.72
CA SER A 3 -53.88 -26.10 -38.88
C SER A 3 -53.68 -25.22 -40.16
N THR A 4 -52.42 -25.14 -40.63
CA THR A 4 -51.94 -25.08 -42.05
C THR A 4 -52.36 -23.86 -42.92
N PHE A 5 -51.68 -23.42 -44.00
CA PHE A 5 -50.46 -23.78 -44.77
C PHE A 5 -49.99 -22.51 -45.57
N PHE A 6 -49.01 -22.40 -46.49
CA PHE A 6 -48.03 -23.28 -47.17
C PHE A 6 -46.90 -22.39 -47.77
N ALA A 7 -45.61 -22.77 -47.74
CA ALA A 7 -44.57 -22.25 -48.66
C ALA A 7 -43.26 -23.07 -48.60
N ALA A 8 -42.52 -23.16 -49.70
CA ALA A 8 -41.14 -23.65 -49.76
C ALA A 8 -40.35 -22.88 -50.84
N VAL A 9 -39.09 -22.51 -50.55
CA VAL A 9 -38.14 -21.94 -51.51
C VAL A 9 -36.75 -22.49 -51.21
N ILE A 10 -36.06 -22.98 -52.23
CA ILE A 10 -34.64 -23.31 -52.21
C ILE A 10 -33.88 -22.16 -52.86
N MET A 11 -32.78 -21.71 -52.25
CA MET A 11 -31.78 -20.83 -52.87
C MET A 11 -30.41 -21.49 -52.75
N ILE A 12 -29.61 -21.39 -53.81
CA ILE A 12 -28.31 -22.07 -53.96
C ILE A 12 -27.22 -21.02 -54.19
N SER A 13 -26.00 -21.32 -53.73
CA SER A 13 -24.78 -20.52 -53.85
C SER A 13 -24.74 -19.28 -52.93
N GLN A 14 -23.57 -18.74 -52.57
CA GLN A 14 -22.21 -19.02 -53.03
C GLN A 14 -21.27 -19.42 -51.89
N ALA A 15 -20.15 -20.08 -52.21
CA ALA A 15 -19.08 -20.31 -51.26
C ALA A 15 -18.27 -19.03 -51.07
N ILE A 16 -18.48 -18.33 -49.95
CA ILE A 16 -17.57 -17.26 -49.51
C ILE A 16 -16.39 -17.93 -48.81
N ILE A 17 -15.19 -17.72 -49.33
CA ILE A 17 -13.96 -18.06 -48.62
C ILE A 17 -13.83 -17.06 -47.47
N PHE A 18 -14.28 -17.46 -46.28
CA PHE A 18 -13.79 -16.84 -45.06
C PHE A 18 -12.30 -17.18 -44.95
N SER A 19 -11.45 -16.23 -45.30
CA SER A 19 -10.09 -16.21 -44.78
C SER A 19 -10.18 -16.23 -43.26
N ASN A 20 -9.52 -17.20 -42.62
CA ASN A 20 -9.36 -17.22 -41.17
C ASN A 20 -8.43 -16.06 -40.76
N PHE A 21 -8.98 -14.83 -40.78
CA PHE A 21 -8.36 -13.70 -40.12
C PHE A 21 -8.54 -13.94 -38.62
N VAL A 22 -7.59 -14.68 -38.05
CA VAL A 22 -7.41 -14.71 -36.61
C VAL A 22 -7.02 -13.29 -36.22
N VAL A 23 -8.00 -12.50 -35.79
CA VAL A 23 -7.72 -11.38 -34.90
C VAL A 23 -7.19 -12.04 -33.63
N VAL A 24 -5.86 -12.19 -33.57
CA VAL A 24 -5.19 -12.20 -32.28
C VAL A 24 -5.50 -10.81 -31.74
N ALA A 25 -6.44 -10.73 -30.80
CA ALA A 25 -6.44 -9.59 -29.92
C ALA A 25 -5.07 -9.61 -29.25
N GLU A 26 -4.28 -8.55 -29.41
CA GLU A 26 -3.25 -8.28 -28.43
C GLU A 26 -3.98 -8.21 -27.09
N ASP A 27 -3.60 -9.11 -26.19
CA ASP A 27 -4.11 -9.17 -24.83
C ASP A 27 -3.46 -8.00 -24.07
N ASP A 28 -3.90 -6.79 -24.43
CA ASP A 28 -3.46 -5.52 -23.86
C ASP A 28 -4.12 -5.32 -22.47
N SER A 29 -4.31 -6.42 -21.74
CA SER A 29 -4.49 -6.44 -20.31
C SER A 29 -3.16 -6.02 -19.68
N SER A 30 -2.95 -4.70 -19.60
CA SER A 30 -1.85 -4.11 -18.84
C SER A 30 -1.97 -4.61 -17.41
N SER A 31 -1.17 -5.61 -17.04
CA SER A 31 -1.23 -6.21 -15.71
C SER A 31 -0.98 -5.12 -14.68
N PHE A 32 -1.94 -4.96 -13.77
CA PHE A 32 -1.84 -3.94 -12.74
C PHE A 32 -0.57 -4.19 -11.93
N SER A 33 0.23 -3.14 -11.74
CA SER A 33 1.47 -3.23 -10.98
C SER A 33 1.62 -1.99 -10.10
N ARG A 34 1.96 -2.26 -8.83
CA ARG A 34 2.22 -1.25 -7.80
C ARG A 34 3.62 -1.56 -7.28
N ILE A 35 4.60 -0.72 -7.60
CA ILE A 35 6.03 -1.02 -7.40
C ILE A 35 6.68 0.08 -6.54
N ASN A 36 7.51 -0.31 -5.58
CA ASN A 36 8.28 0.62 -4.74
C ASN A 36 9.31 1.42 -5.57
N SER A 37 9.46 2.72 -5.28
CA SER A 37 10.49 3.57 -5.90
C SER A 37 11.89 3.22 -5.39
N SER A 38 12.92 3.46 -6.21
CA SER A 38 14.32 3.57 -5.74
C SER A 38 14.58 4.90 -5.02
N THR A 39 13.74 5.92 -5.25
CA THR A 39 13.91 7.26 -4.70
C THR A 39 13.14 7.46 -3.39
N THR A 40 13.77 8.17 -2.46
CA THR A 40 13.11 8.83 -1.34
C THR A 40 12.83 10.28 -1.72
N LYS A 41 11.56 10.69 -1.62
CA LYS A 41 11.15 12.07 -1.88
C LYS A 41 11.25 12.93 -0.63
N PHE A 42 12.03 14.01 -0.70
CA PHE A 42 12.01 15.09 0.28
C PHE A 42 11.14 16.24 -0.26
N ALA A 43 10.32 16.82 0.60
CA ALA A 43 9.42 17.92 0.26
C ALA A 43 9.40 18.98 1.37
N TYR A 44 9.28 20.24 0.97
CA TYR A 44 9.11 21.38 1.86
C TYR A 44 7.95 22.27 1.40
N TYR A 45 7.12 22.66 2.37
CA TYR A 45 5.92 23.46 2.17
C TYR A 45 6.18 24.87 2.73
N PRO A 46 6.52 25.85 1.87
CA PRO A 46 6.88 27.21 2.31
C PRO A 46 5.69 27.97 2.89
N ALA A 47 5.85 28.51 4.10
CA ALA A 47 4.85 29.37 4.75
C ALA A 47 4.89 30.84 4.25
N SER A 48 5.96 31.21 3.54
CA SER A 48 6.20 32.51 2.89
C SER A 48 7.09 32.29 1.68
N ASN A 49 7.24 33.29 0.81
CA ASN A 49 8.27 33.23 -0.24
C ASN A 49 9.66 32.97 0.38
N VAL A 50 10.42 32.09 -0.27
CA VAL A 50 11.82 31.74 0.00
C VAL A 50 12.52 31.58 -1.36
N ASP A 51 13.78 31.96 -1.46
CA ASP A 51 14.54 32.00 -2.72
C ASP A 51 15.19 30.64 -3.03
N THR A 52 15.64 29.91 -2.00
CA THR A 52 16.26 28.59 -2.15
C THR A 52 15.90 27.66 -1.00
N VAL A 53 15.76 26.37 -1.29
CA VAL A 53 15.57 25.31 -0.28
C VAL A 53 16.48 24.14 -0.63
N GLU A 54 17.23 23.65 0.37
CA GLU A 54 18.18 22.54 0.24
C GLU A 54 17.88 21.46 1.27
N VAL A 55 18.20 20.20 0.96
CA VAL A 55 18.25 19.09 1.94
C VAL A 55 19.69 18.59 2.08
N VAL A 56 20.02 18.18 3.31
CA VAL A 56 21.34 17.69 3.74
C VAL A 56 21.15 16.57 4.76
N GLY A 57 21.96 15.50 4.71
CA GLY A 57 21.87 14.40 5.68
C GLY A 57 23.09 13.48 5.73
N GLU A 58 23.07 12.52 6.65
CA GLU A 58 24.19 11.58 6.89
C GLU A 58 24.49 10.62 5.73
N TRP A 59 23.61 10.49 4.72
CA TRP A 59 23.76 9.48 3.65
C TRP A 59 24.91 9.77 2.69
N ASP A 60 25.42 11.01 2.65
CA ASP A 60 26.50 11.45 1.76
C ASP A 60 27.41 12.53 2.38
N ASP A 61 27.70 12.41 3.68
CA ASP A 61 28.53 13.36 4.43
C ASP A 61 27.99 14.81 4.43
N TRP A 62 26.66 14.97 4.44
CA TRP A 62 25.93 16.25 4.51
C TRP A 62 26.11 17.16 3.28
N LEU A 63 26.17 16.58 2.08
CA LEU A 63 26.14 17.35 0.84
C LEU A 63 24.78 18.04 0.64
N ARG A 64 24.82 19.25 0.04
CA ARG A 64 23.65 20.10 -0.18
C ARG A 64 22.97 19.76 -1.51
N HIS A 65 21.71 19.33 -1.44
CA HIS A 65 20.87 19.06 -2.60
C HIS A 65 19.79 20.12 -2.74
N ASN A 66 19.75 20.82 -3.87
CA ASN A 66 18.78 21.89 -4.10
C ASN A 66 17.42 21.29 -4.52
N LEU A 67 16.35 21.69 -3.82
CA LEU A 67 14.98 21.27 -4.13
C LEU A 67 14.42 22.11 -5.27
N THR A 68 13.70 21.48 -6.20
CA THR A 68 13.00 22.17 -7.29
C THR A 68 11.64 22.65 -6.80
N TYR A 69 11.30 23.92 -7.03
CA TYR A 69 9.98 24.48 -6.76
C TYR A 69 8.98 24.14 -7.87
N SER A 70 7.85 23.55 -7.52
CA SER A 70 6.73 23.30 -8.42
C SER A 70 5.41 23.26 -7.64
N ASN A 71 4.34 23.84 -8.20
CA ASN A 71 2.97 23.80 -7.66
C ASN A 71 2.85 24.16 -6.16
N GLY A 72 3.66 25.11 -5.67
CA GLY A 72 3.65 25.54 -4.26
C GLY A 72 4.52 24.71 -3.32
N ILE A 73 5.27 23.73 -3.83
CA ILE A 73 6.07 22.79 -3.06
C ILE A 73 7.51 22.81 -3.57
N TYR A 74 8.49 22.87 -2.67
CA TYR A 74 9.87 22.54 -2.98
C TYR A 74 10.06 21.02 -2.82
N SER A 75 10.62 20.32 -3.81
CA SER A 75 10.91 18.88 -3.65
C SER A 75 12.11 18.37 -4.45
N ILE A 76 12.66 17.24 -4.00
CA ILE A 76 13.67 16.45 -4.69
C ILE A 76 13.44 14.97 -4.40
N ASP A 77 13.81 14.12 -5.36
CA ASP A 77 13.81 12.66 -5.25
C ASP A 77 15.28 12.19 -5.25
N LEU A 78 15.70 11.45 -4.22
CA LEU A 78 17.08 11.00 -4.00
C LEU A 78 17.14 9.48 -3.83
N GLU A 79 18.07 8.81 -4.52
CA GLU A 79 18.38 7.40 -4.27
C GLU A 79 19.32 7.30 -3.05
N ILE A 80 18.84 6.67 -1.98
CA ILE A 80 19.54 6.56 -0.69
C ILE A 80 19.51 5.10 -0.24
N ASN A 81 20.66 4.59 0.24
CA ASN A 81 20.74 3.21 0.74
C ASN A 81 19.89 3.02 2.02
N PRO A 82 19.30 1.84 2.26
CA PRO A 82 18.45 1.60 3.43
C PRO A 82 19.16 1.86 4.76
N GLY A 83 18.48 2.50 5.71
CA GLY A 83 19.09 2.93 6.98
C GLY A 83 18.28 3.98 7.74
N PHE A 84 18.80 4.42 8.89
CA PHE A 84 18.18 5.46 9.72
C PHE A 84 19.10 6.67 9.84
N TYR A 85 18.75 7.77 9.17
CA TYR A 85 19.61 8.94 8.97
C TYR A 85 19.08 10.19 9.69
N CYS A 86 20.00 11.05 10.13
CA CYS A 86 19.77 12.44 10.48
C CYS A 86 19.76 13.28 9.20
N TYR A 87 18.84 14.24 9.13
CA TYR A 87 18.81 15.24 8.07
C TYR A 87 18.29 16.59 8.58
N LYS A 88 18.52 17.63 7.78
CA LYS A 88 17.92 18.96 7.93
C LYS A 88 17.51 19.54 6.58
N ILE A 89 16.65 20.54 6.64
CA ILE A 89 16.33 21.43 5.52
C ILE A 89 17.06 22.75 5.77
N ILE A 90 17.63 23.35 4.71
CA ILE A 90 18.23 24.67 4.74
C ILE A 90 17.38 25.59 3.85
N ILE A 91 17.00 26.74 4.39
CA ILE A 91 16.26 27.79 3.67
C ILE A 91 17.21 28.96 3.42
N ASP A 92 17.15 29.53 2.23
CA ASP A 92 17.93 30.71 1.80
C ASP A 92 19.43 30.56 2.13
N GLN A 93 19.94 29.35 1.85
CA GLN A 93 21.30 28.83 2.08
C GLN A 93 21.83 28.91 3.54
N THR A 94 21.09 29.53 4.46
CA THR A 94 21.59 30.02 5.75
C THR A 94 20.76 29.58 6.95
N VAL A 95 19.45 29.38 6.79
CA VAL A 95 18.52 29.06 7.88
C VAL A 95 18.31 27.55 7.95
N TRP A 96 19.03 26.89 8.86
CA TRP A 96 18.90 25.45 9.10
C TRP A 96 17.69 25.15 10.00
N ILE A 97 16.76 24.32 9.50
CA ILE A 97 15.58 23.89 10.24
C ILE A 97 15.48 22.37 10.36
N LEU A 98 14.72 21.92 11.36
CA LEU A 98 14.09 20.60 11.32
C LEU A 98 12.99 20.63 10.27
N ASP A 99 12.81 19.54 9.55
CA ASP A 99 11.66 19.34 8.67
C ASP A 99 10.35 19.50 9.49
N PRO A 100 9.46 20.44 9.11
CA PRO A 100 8.21 20.69 9.82
C PRO A 100 7.10 19.68 9.50
N SER A 101 7.21 18.96 8.38
CA SER A 101 6.27 17.93 7.96
C SER A 101 6.54 16.57 8.61
N ASN A 102 7.81 16.28 8.92
CA ASN A 102 8.23 15.07 9.60
C ASN A 102 8.32 15.27 11.12
N GLY A 103 7.66 14.41 11.90
CA GLY A 103 7.73 14.39 13.37
C GLY A 103 8.94 13.64 13.96
N TYR A 104 9.58 12.74 13.20
CA TYR A 104 10.67 11.89 13.70
C TYR A 104 11.95 12.70 13.98
N ARG A 105 12.65 12.35 15.05
CA ARG A 105 13.86 13.04 15.52
C ARG A 105 14.99 12.04 15.74
N LYS A 106 16.20 12.41 15.35
CA LYS A 106 17.43 11.65 15.61
C LYS A 106 18.48 12.61 16.16
N TYR A 107 19.29 12.15 17.11
CA TYR A 107 20.50 12.85 17.54
C TYR A 107 21.71 12.24 16.84
N CYS A 108 22.54 13.07 16.23
CA CYS A 108 23.81 12.68 15.62
C CYS A 108 24.88 13.67 16.08
N ASP A 109 26.01 13.16 16.59
CA ASP A 109 27.07 13.95 17.26
C ASP A 109 26.55 14.94 18.33
N GLY A 110 25.51 14.54 19.05
CA GLY A 110 24.83 15.36 20.06
C GLY A 110 23.90 16.45 19.51
N ILE A 111 23.83 16.63 18.19
CA ILE A 111 22.98 17.61 17.52
C ILE A 111 21.61 16.98 17.20
N LEU A 112 20.53 17.70 17.52
CA LEU A 112 19.17 17.32 17.16
C LEU A 112 18.92 17.56 15.65
N ASN A 113 18.39 16.55 14.98
CA ASN A 113 18.03 16.54 13.56
C ASN A 113 16.64 15.94 13.35
N SER A 114 16.08 16.12 12.15
CA SER A 114 14.97 15.26 11.71
C SER A 114 15.54 13.86 11.46
N GLY A 115 14.79 12.84 11.83
CA GLY A 115 15.14 11.44 11.57
C GLY A 115 14.34 10.90 10.39
N ILE A 116 14.97 10.16 9.49
CA ILE A 116 14.28 9.44 8.41
C ILE A 116 14.76 7.99 8.36
N ILE A 117 13.81 7.05 8.30
CA ILE A 117 14.09 5.64 8.02
C ILE A 117 13.86 5.45 6.52
N ILE A 118 14.89 4.98 5.83
CA ILE A 118 14.86 4.58 4.43
C ILE A 118 14.69 3.06 4.44
N GLU A 119 13.52 2.60 4.00
CA GLU A 119 13.22 1.17 3.87
C GLU A 119 13.97 0.55 2.68
N ASP A 120 14.24 -0.75 2.72
CA ASP A 120 14.81 -1.47 1.59
C ASP A 120 13.72 -1.73 0.55
N SER A 121 13.71 -0.87 -0.48
CA SER A 121 12.75 -0.86 -1.58
C SER A 121 12.77 -2.13 -2.44
N SER A 122 13.76 -3.01 -2.29
CA SER A 122 13.71 -4.34 -2.91
C SER A 122 12.67 -5.26 -2.24
N ASN A 123 12.25 -4.99 -1.00
CA ASN A 123 11.18 -5.72 -0.33
C ASN A 123 9.79 -5.19 -0.73
N PRO A 124 8.77 -6.06 -0.76
CA PRO A 124 7.39 -5.62 -0.90
C PRO A 124 6.90 -4.84 0.33
N ARG A 125 5.95 -3.95 0.11
CA ARG A 125 5.25 -3.17 1.13
C ARG A 125 3.75 -3.48 1.08
N ILE A 126 3.06 -3.42 2.22
CA ILE A 126 1.60 -3.44 2.31
C ILE A 126 1.14 -2.16 3.03
N SER A 127 -0.07 -1.69 2.76
CA SER A 127 -0.71 -0.59 3.49
C SER A 127 -2.13 -0.99 3.86
N ILE A 128 -2.67 -0.44 4.96
CA ILE A 128 -4.12 -0.29 5.09
C ILE A 128 -4.52 0.88 4.18
N ILE A 129 -5.53 0.68 3.33
CA ILE A 129 -6.06 1.70 2.41
C ILE A 129 -7.51 2.08 2.73
N GLU A 130 -8.25 1.23 3.45
CA GLU A 130 -9.59 1.55 3.95
C GLU A 130 -9.83 0.93 5.33
N GLU A 131 -10.40 1.72 6.26
CA GLU A 131 -10.83 1.28 7.59
C GLU A 131 -12.33 1.51 7.77
N SER A 132 -13.09 0.44 7.99
CA SER A 132 -14.52 0.51 8.29
C SER A 132 -14.78 0.93 9.75
N GLN A 133 -16.02 1.32 10.05
CA GLN A 133 -16.48 1.43 11.44
C GLN A 133 -16.73 0.05 12.09
N GLU A 134 -16.78 -1.02 11.30
CA GLU A 134 -16.85 -2.40 11.77
C GLU A 134 -15.46 -2.95 12.15
N LEU A 135 -15.38 -3.66 13.27
CA LEU A 135 -14.12 -4.15 13.82
C LEU A 135 -13.46 -5.20 12.91
N LEU A 136 -12.24 -4.91 12.44
CA LEU A 136 -11.52 -5.69 11.42
C LEU A 136 -12.36 -5.98 10.16
N ASN A 137 -13.01 -4.93 9.66
CA ASN A 137 -13.37 -4.81 8.26
C ASN A 137 -12.40 -3.77 7.65
N LEU A 138 -11.37 -4.26 6.96
CA LEU A 138 -10.16 -3.54 6.54
C LEU A 138 -9.79 -3.92 5.10
N LYS A 139 -9.49 -2.93 4.25
CA LYS A 139 -8.89 -3.16 2.92
C LYS A 139 -7.40 -2.82 2.94
N PHE A 140 -6.59 -3.69 2.36
CA PHE A 140 -5.14 -3.56 2.25
C PHE A 140 -4.69 -3.47 0.79
N ASP A 141 -3.57 -2.79 0.52
CA ASP A 141 -2.85 -2.92 -0.74
C ASP A 141 -1.57 -3.75 -0.63
N TYR A 142 -1.13 -4.31 -1.75
CA TYR A 142 0.21 -4.85 -1.94
C TYR A 142 0.97 -4.00 -2.96
N THR A 143 2.17 -3.58 -2.56
CA THR A 143 3.18 -2.95 -3.40
C THR A 143 4.36 -3.91 -3.51
N ALA A 144 4.70 -4.34 -4.71
CA ALA A 144 5.90 -5.13 -4.96
C ALA A 144 7.17 -4.31 -4.62
N GLY A 145 8.25 -5.02 -4.27
CA GLY A 145 9.58 -4.43 -4.27
C GLY A 145 9.98 -3.95 -5.67
N MET A 146 11.04 -3.14 -5.77
CA MET A 146 11.47 -2.46 -7.00
C MET A 146 11.70 -3.38 -8.23
N ASN A 147 11.84 -4.70 -8.01
CA ASN A 147 11.94 -5.71 -9.05
C ASN A 147 10.60 -6.09 -9.71
N GLY A 148 9.46 -5.61 -9.17
CA GLY A 148 8.12 -5.94 -9.66
C GLY A 148 7.58 -7.30 -9.21
N SER A 149 8.24 -7.96 -8.25
CA SER A 149 7.92 -9.31 -7.77
C SER A 149 6.48 -9.42 -7.25
N GLU A 150 5.64 -10.18 -7.95
CA GLU A 150 4.24 -10.44 -7.60
C GLU A 150 4.10 -11.15 -6.25
N ILE A 151 2.92 -11.03 -5.62
CA ILE A 151 2.61 -11.74 -4.36
C ILE A 151 2.50 -13.25 -4.61
N SER A 152 3.11 -14.07 -3.76
CA SER A 152 3.04 -15.55 -3.85
C SER A 152 2.18 -16.17 -2.74
N GLN A 153 2.09 -15.51 -1.58
CA GLN A 153 1.31 -15.98 -0.45
C GLN A 153 0.93 -14.80 0.46
N VAL A 154 -0.30 -14.82 0.99
CA VAL A 154 -0.68 -14.07 2.20
C VAL A 154 -0.93 -15.05 3.34
N ASP A 155 -0.44 -14.74 4.53
CA ASP A 155 -0.79 -15.41 5.78
C ASP A 155 -1.48 -14.39 6.71
N VAL A 156 -2.74 -14.68 7.07
CA VAL A 156 -3.59 -13.81 7.88
C VAL A 156 -4.15 -14.60 9.05
N TYR A 157 -3.90 -14.14 10.27
CA TYR A 157 -4.41 -14.77 11.48
C TYR A 157 -4.54 -13.79 12.64
N LEU A 158 -5.42 -14.14 13.57
CA LEU A 158 -5.49 -13.51 14.89
C LEU A 158 -4.63 -14.30 15.88
N MET A 159 -3.99 -13.59 16.81
CA MET A 159 -3.39 -14.16 18.00
C MET A 159 -4.24 -13.81 19.23
N HIS A 160 -4.61 -14.83 20.02
CA HIS A 160 -5.36 -14.69 21.27
C HIS A 160 -4.75 -15.63 22.31
N ASN A 161 -4.40 -15.12 23.49
CA ASN A 161 -3.77 -15.91 24.58
C ASN A 161 -2.54 -16.76 24.13
N PHE A 162 -1.77 -16.26 23.15
CA PHE A 162 -0.67 -16.94 22.46
C PHE A 162 -1.05 -18.10 21.52
N GLU A 163 -2.34 -18.34 21.30
CA GLU A 163 -2.85 -19.29 20.30
C GLU A 163 -3.20 -18.57 18.98
N ARG A 164 -2.98 -19.27 17.86
CA ARG A 164 -3.26 -18.79 16.50
C ARG A 164 -4.66 -19.20 16.05
N GLN A 165 -5.44 -18.22 15.59
CA GLN A 165 -6.75 -18.42 14.98
C GLN A 165 -6.71 -17.91 13.54
N ASN A 166 -6.79 -18.81 12.56
CA ASN A 166 -6.79 -18.44 11.15
C ASN A 166 -8.10 -17.73 10.78
N ILE A 167 -8.01 -16.69 9.95
CA ILE A 167 -9.18 -15.98 9.41
C ILE A 167 -9.10 -15.93 7.89
N SER A 168 -10.24 -15.75 7.23
CA SER A 168 -10.33 -15.56 5.78
C SER A 168 -9.96 -14.14 5.37
N TYR A 169 -9.34 -14.04 4.20
CA TYR A 169 -9.21 -12.81 3.41
C TYR A 169 -9.74 -13.07 1.99
N ILE A 170 -10.05 -12.01 1.25
CA ILE A 170 -10.35 -12.06 -0.18
C ILE A 170 -9.24 -11.29 -0.89
N TRP A 171 -8.56 -11.89 -1.86
CA TRP A 171 -7.55 -11.21 -2.69
C TRP A 171 -8.15 -10.80 -4.04
N ASN A 172 -7.77 -9.63 -4.53
CA ASN A 172 -8.11 -9.12 -5.84
C ASN A 172 -6.86 -8.95 -6.72
N GLU A 173 -6.83 -9.69 -7.82
CA GLU A 173 -5.73 -9.66 -8.79
C GLU A 173 -5.75 -8.37 -9.64
N GLU A 174 -6.91 -7.72 -9.79
CA GLU A 174 -7.08 -6.54 -10.67
C GLU A 174 -6.44 -5.24 -10.13
N ASP A 175 -6.33 -5.08 -8.81
CA ASP A 175 -5.76 -3.88 -8.15
C ASP A 175 -4.68 -4.19 -7.11
N TRP A 176 -4.25 -5.46 -7.00
CA TRP A 176 -3.35 -5.98 -5.96
C TRP A 176 -3.78 -5.56 -4.55
N THR A 177 -5.01 -5.89 -4.18
CA THR A 177 -5.53 -5.62 -2.83
C THR A 177 -6.08 -6.87 -2.16
N PHE A 178 -6.27 -6.81 -0.85
CA PHE A 178 -7.07 -7.81 -0.14
C PHE A 178 -7.93 -7.21 0.97
N ASP A 179 -9.11 -7.79 1.11
CA ASP A 179 -10.09 -7.44 2.13
C ASP A 179 -10.04 -8.46 3.27
N ILE A 180 -9.92 -7.97 4.50
CA ILE A 180 -10.14 -8.74 5.72
C ILE A 180 -11.47 -8.29 6.31
N ASN A 181 -12.41 -9.22 6.46
CA ASN A 181 -13.70 -8.98 7.13
C ASN A 181 -13.96 -10.12 8.13
N VAL A 182 -13.95 -9.80 9.42
CA VAL A 182 -14.13 -10.80 10.51
C VAL A 182 -15.47 -10.61 11.21
N ASN A 183 -16.41 -11.54 10.96
CA ASN A 183 -17.66 -11.60 11.71
C ASN A 183 -17.43 -12.11 13.14
N PHE A 184 -17.26 -11.18 14.09
CA PHE A 184 -17.06 -11.50 15.50
C PHE A 184 -18.35 -11.91 16.22
N SER A 185 -18.59 -13.22 16.30
CA SER A 185 -19.61 -13.79 17.19
C SER A 185 -19.00 -14.40 18.46
N ALA A 186 -19.73 -14.31 19.57
CA ALA A 186 -19.37 -14.98 20.84
C ALA A 186 -19.52 -16.52 20.80
N SER A 187 -19.79 -17.11 19.63
CA SER A 187 -19.76 -18.55 19.38
C SER A 187 -18.50 -19.00 18.62
N LEU A 188 -17.65 -18.05 18.20
CA LEU A 188 -16.42 -18.27 17.43
C LEU A 188 -15.20 -17.61 18.10
N TYR A 189 -15.40 -16.53 18.86
CA TYR A 189 -14.33 -15.76 19.49
C TYR A 189 -14.66 -15.44 20.96
N ASP A 190 -13.71 -15.70 21.84
CA ASP A 190 -13.77 -15.31 23.26
C ASP A 190 -13.59 -13.80 23.47
N TYR A 191 -14.06 -13.28 24.61
CA TYR A 191 -13.77 -11.89 24.99
C TYR A 191 -12.32 -11.74 25.51
N GLY A 192 -11.63 -10.69 25.09
CA GLY A 192 -10.27 -10.41 25.54
C GLY A 192 -9.47 -9.59 24.55
N LYS A 193 -8.14 -9.60 24.70
CA LYS A 193 -7.22 -8.97 23.75
C LYS A 193 -6.91 -9.90 22.59
N TYR A 194 -6.88 -9.33 21.40
CA TYR A 194 -6.52 -9.99 20.16
C TYR A 194 -5.42 -9.18 19.47
N THR A 195 -4.73 -9.80 18.52
CA THR A 195 -3.78 -9.10 17.66
C THR A 195 -3.88 -9.67 16.26
N LEU A 196 -4.26 -8.82 15.29
CA LEU A 196 -4.16 -9.19 13.88
C LEU A 196 -2.68 -9.31 13.50
N ASN A 197 -2.35 -10.36 12.75
CA ASN A 197 -1.07 -10.58 12.12
C ASN A 197 -1.33 -10.75 10.62
N VAL A 198 -0.62 -9.96 9.81
CA VAL A 198 -0.64 -10.05 8.35
C VAL A 198 0.80 -10.23 7.87
N ARG A 199 1.05 -11.24 7.05
CA ARG A 199 2.34 -11.44 6.37
C ARG A 199 2.09 -11.71 4.90
N ALA A 200 2.91 -11.16 4.04
CA ALA A 200 2.98 -11.57 2.64
C ALA A 200 4.37 -12.10 2.29
N LEU A 201 4.42 -12.94 1.25
CA LEU A 201 5.64 -13.28 0.54
C LEU A 201 5.49 -12.88 -0.93
N ASP A 202 6.58 -12.42 -1.54
CA ASP A 202 6.68 -12.24 -3.00
C ASP A 202 7.10 -13.55 -3.69
N SER A 203 7.09 -13.57 -5.02
CA SER A 203 7.49 -14.72 -5.85
C SER A 203 9.00 -15.03 -5.81
N GLU A 204 9.83 -14.15 -5.24
CA GLU A 204 11.25 -14.36 -4.98
C GLU A 204 11.52 -14.83 -3.52
N GLY A 205 10.48 -14.93 -2.70
CA GLY A 205 10.54 -15.39 -1.30
C GLY A 205 10.90 -14.31 -0.28
N ARG A 206 10.97 -13.02 -0.67
CA ARG A 206 11.02 -11.92 0.32
C ARG A 206 9.71 -11.90 1.07
N SER A 207 9.75 -11.59 2.36
CA SER A 207 8.53 -11.53 3.17
C SER A 207 8.44 -10.26 3.99
N LEU A 208 7.33 -9.53 3.84
CA LEU A 208 6.94 -8.47 4.74
C LEU A 208 6.00 -9.04 5.81
N THR A 209 6.26 -8.72 7.08
CA THR A 209 5.28 -8.84 8.15
C THR A 209 4.77 -7.45 8.50
N ILE A 210 3.45 -7.27 8.52
CA ILE A 210 2.84 -6.00 8.92
C ILE A 210 2.16 -6.07 10.29
N PHE A 211 2.19 -4.90 10.92
CA PHE A 211 1.63 -4.49 12.20
C PHE A 211 0.78 -5.52 12.95
N LEU A 212 1.29 -5.86 14.13
CA LEU A 212 0.48 -6.27 15.27
C LEU A 212 -0.57 -5.17 15.53
N ILE A 213 -1.83 -5.38 15.14
CA ILE A 213 -2.94 -4.47 15.49
C ILE A 213 -3.60 -5.00 16.77
N PRO A 214 -3.32 -4.43 17.97
CA PRO A 214 -3.94 -4.88 19.21
C PRO A 214 -5.36 -4.30 19.34
N PHE A 215 -6.36 -5.18 19.43
CA PHE A 215 -7.75 -4.79 19.71
C PHE A 215 -8.34 -5.60 20.85
N GLY A 216 -9.53 -5.23 21.32
CA GLY A 216 -10.17 -5.85 22.47
C GLY A 216 -11.64 -6.15 22.23
N LEU A 217 -12.00 -7.43 22.15
CA LEU A 217 -13.40 -7.88 22.18
C LEU A 217 -13.94 -7.73 23.59
N LYS A 218 -15.06 -7.02 23.73
CA LYS A 218 -15.75 -6.76 25.00
C LYS A 218 -17.22 -7.11 24.88
N ASN A 219 -17.80 -7.61 25.96
CA ASN A 219 -19.25 -7.72 26.07
C ASN A 219 -19.85 -6.33 26.36
N LEU A 220 -20.65 -5.80 25.43
CA LEU A 220 -21.38 -4.53 25.58
C LEU A 220 -22.85 -4.77 25.97
N ASN A 221 -23.07 -5.48 27.07
CA ASN A 221 -24.38 -5.60 27.72
C ASN A 221 -24.81 -4.21 28.26
N LEU A 222 -25.51 -3.43 27.42
CA LEU A 222 -26.14 -2.16 27.80
C LEU A 222 -27.41 -2.39 28.65
N THR A 223 -27.23 -2.90 29.86
CA THR A 223 -28.29 -3.03 30.87
C THR A 223 -28.11 -1.95 31.94
N GLY A 224 -28.68 -0.77 31.71
CA GLY A 224 -28.45 0.39 32.59
C GLY A 224 -29.22 1.65 32.20
N THR A 225 -30.54 1.58 32.02
CA THR A 225 -31.40 2.77 32.11
C THR A 225 -31.57 3.14 33.58
N GLU A 226 -30.82 4.13 34.06
CA GLU A 226 -31.09 4.75 35.36
C GLU A 226 -32.36 5.62 35.28
N HIS A 227 -33.14 5.59 36.36
CA HIS A 227 -34.41 6.30 36.55
C HIS A 227 -34.32 7.18 37.81
#